data_AF-A0A832VXZ8-F1
#
_entry.id   AF-A0A832VXZ8-F1
#
_cell.length_a   1.000
_cell.length_b   1.000
_cell.length_c   1.000
_cell.angle_alpha   90.00
_cell.angle_beta   90.00
_cell.angle_gamma   90.00
#
_symmetry.space_group_name_H-M   'P 1'
#
loop_
_entity.id
_entity.type
_entity.pdbx_description
1 polymer ?
#
loop_
_entity_poly.entity_id
_entity_poly.type
_entity_poly.pdbx_seq_one_letter_code
_entity_poly.pdbx_strand_id
1 'polypeptide(L)'
;NIVPRIAVSENTASPKKIIAYQMMGKEANGNTCPFLDTASESRSPHGGFKCKIYEKRPLACMAYPLIETEPITLDQKCKFCTKCPTADSNLNSEIESLIQIKNKMEPEFSIIWRYATGVGEVKDVDIIKKGWFINE
;
A
#
# COMPACT_ATOMS: atom_id res chain seq x y z
N ASN A 1 10.75 1.80 10.04
CA ASN A 1 10.16 3.11 10.40
C ASN A 1 8.71 3.18 9.95
N ILE A 2 7.83 3.66 10.82
CA ILE A 2 6.43 3.99 10.49
C ILE A 2 6.37 5.50 10.31
N VAL A 3 5.76 5.98 9.23
CA VAL A 3 5.64 7.41 8.92
C VAL A 3 4.19 7.73 8.55
N PRO A 4 3.76 9.00 8.64
CA PRO A 4 2.45 9.39 8.14
C PRO A 4 2.29 9.07 6.64
N ARG A 5 1.04 8.83 6.21
CA ARG A 5 0.68 8.61 4.81
C ARG A 5 -0.38 9.60 4.34
N ILE A 6 -1.48 9.67 5.08
CA ILE A 6 -2.63 10.52 4.76
C ILE A 6 -2.98 11.34 5.99
N ALA A 7 -3.18 12.63 5.79
CA ALA A 7 -3.79 13.52 6.77
C ALA A 7 -4.91 14.33 6.13
N VAL A 8 -5.74 14.95 6.96
CA VAL A 8 -6.88 15.76 6.52
C VAL A 8 -6.94 17.09 7.26
N SER A 9 -7.58 18.09 6.66
CA SER A 9 -7.83 19.41 7.25
C SER A 9 -9.07 20.09 6.64
N GLU A 10 -9.48 21.21 7.24
CA GLU A 10 -10.55 22.08 6.76
C GLU A 10 -10.04 23.15 5.77
N ASN A 11 -8.75 23.49 5.82
CA ASN A 11 -8.11 24.49 4.96
C ASN A 11 -6.70 24.04 4.50
N THR A 12 -6.12 24.77 3.55
CA THR A 12 -4.85 24.44 2.89
C THR A 12 -3.60 24.88 3.67
N ALA A 13 -3.72 25.37 4.90
CA ALA A 13 -2.56 25.90 5.64
C ALA A 13 -1.63 24.78 6.14
N SER A 14 -2.19 23.70 6.69
CA SER A 14 -1.43 22.55 7.20
C SER A 14 -2.34 21.35 7.47
N PRO A 15 -1.82 20.10 7.44
CA PRO A 15 -2.58 18.92 7.88
C PRO A 15 -3.00 19.04 9.35
N LYS A 16 -4.25 18.71 9.67
CA LYS A 16 -4.83 18.82 11.03
C LYS A 16 -4.87 17.47 11.75
N LYS A 17 -5.23 16.39 11.03
CA LYS A 17 -5.37 15.03 11.60
C LYS A 17 -4.76 14.00 10.67
N ILE A 18 -3.80 13.21 11.16
CA ILE A 18 -3.29 12.04 10.43
C ILE A 18 -4.30 10.91 10.57
N ILE A 19 -4.76 10.38 9.44
CA ILE A 19 -5.77 9.30 9.39
C ILE A 19 -5.19 7.99 8.86
N ALA A 20 -4.00 8.02 8.27
CA ALA A 20 -3.29 6.82 7.86
C ALA A 20 -1.78 6.97 8.03
N TYR A 21 -1.16 5.87 8.43
CA TYR A 21 0.28 5.69 8.49
C TYR A 21 0.71 4.64 7.47
N GLN A 22 1.96 4.71 7.04
CA GLN A 22 2.61 3.71 6.20
C GLN A 22 3.88 3.23 6.87
N MET A 23 4.25 1.99 6.61
CA MET A 23 5.57 1.50 6.96
C MET A 23 6.50 1.56 5.78
N MET A 24 7.74 1.91 6.05
CA MET A 24 8.78 1.97 5.03
C MET A 24 9.29 0.58 4.68
N GLY A 25 9.70 0.40 3.42
CA GLY A 25 10.44 -0.77 2.99
C GLY A 25 11.76 -0.94 3.75
N LYS A 26 12.37 -2.12 3.63
CA LYS A 26 13.65 -2.42 4.29
C LYS A 26 14.81 -1.63 3.68
N GLU A 27 14.83 -1.47 2.37
CA GLU A 27 15.86 -0.74 1.66
C GLU A 27 15.45 0.71 1.37
N ALA A 28 16.44 1.52 1.02
CA ALA A 28 16.27 2.95 0.75
C ALA A 28 15.35 3.26 -0.44
N ASN A 29 15.14 2.31 -1.36
CA ASN A 29 14.19 2.45 -2.47
C ASN A 29 12.75 2.08 -2.10
N GLY A 30 12.53 1.52 -0.90
CA GLY A 30 11.21 1.15 -0.41
C GLY A 30 10.60 -0.09 -1.05
N ASN A 31 11.34 -0.81 -1.91
CA ASN A 31 10.78 -1.89 -2.74
C ASN A 31 10.54 -3.20 -1.98
N THR A 32 11.27 -3.47 -0.89
CA THR A 32 11.04 -4.71 -0.11
C THR A 32 10.19 -4.43 1.12
N CYS A 33 9.05 -5.11 1.18
CA CYS A 33 8.17 -5.08 2.35
C CYS A 33 8.92 -5.56 3.62
N PRO A 34 8.82 -4.82 4.75
CA PRO A 34 9.53 -5.13 6.00
C PRO A 34 9.14 -6.49 6.60
N PHE A 35 7.98 -7.04 6.24
CA PHE A 35 7.50 -8.32 6.74
C PHE A 35 7.92 -9.53 5.92
N LEU A 36 8.55 -9.34 4.76
CA LEU A 36 9.05 -10.47 3.98
C LEU A 36 10.20 -11.13 4.73
N ASP A 37 10.15 -12.44 4.85
CA ASP A 37 11.23 -13.23 5.41
C ASP A 37 12.31 -13.49 4.36
N THR A 38 13.16 -12.48 4.17
CA THR A 38 14.26 -12.51 3.20
C THR A 38 15.50 -13.24 3.72
N ALA A 39 15.53 -13.59 5.02
CA ALA A 39 16.66 -14.26 5.64
C ALA A 39 16.54 -15.79 5.62
N SER A 40 15.33 -16.34 5.46
CA SER A 40 15.11 -17.78 5.41
C SER A 40 14.95 -18.31 3.98
N GLU A 41 15.17 -19.61 3.82
CA GLU A 41 14.90 -20.32 2.57
C GLU A 41 13.41 -20.64 2.38
N SER A 42 12.58 -20.36 3.39
CA SER A 42 11.13 -20.60 3.31
C SER A 42 10.49 -19.73 2.22
N ARG A 43 9.53 -20.32 1.51
CA ARG A 43 8.78 -19.64 0.45
C ARG A 43 7.29 -19.65 0.76
N SER A 44 6.59 -18.63 0.27
CA SER A 44 5.13 -18.64 0.23
C SER A 44 4.64 -19.69 -0.77
N PRO A 45 3.35 -20.07 -0.73
CA PRO A 45 2.75 -20.93 -1.75
C PRO A 45 2.94 -20.40 -3.19
N HIS A 46 3.22 -19.11 -3.35
CA HIS A 46 3.45 -18.46 -4.64
C HIS A 46 4.95 -18.33 -5.00
N GLY A 47 5.83 -19.07 -4.30
CA GLY A 47 7.27 -19.13 -4.57
C GLY A 47 8.08 -17.89 -4.16
N GLY A 48 7.42 -16.84 -3.65
CA GLY A 48 8.08 -15.64 -3.12
C GLY A 48 8.54 -15.80 -1.67
N PHE A 49 9.17 -14.77 -1.09
CA PHE A 49 9.48 -14.76 0.34
C PHE A 49 8.21 -14.88 1.18
N LYS A 50 8.27 -15.66 2.26
CA LYS A 50 7.15 -15.80 3.19
C LYS A 50 6.87 -14.48 3.90
N CYS A 51 5.61 -14.06 3.98
CA CYS A 51 5.23 -12.92 4.81
C CYS A 51 5.12 -13.36 6.28
N LYS A 52 5.91 -12.75 7.17
CA LYS A 52 5.93 -13.09 8.61
C LYS A 52 4.61 -12.84 9.32
N ILE A 53 3.78 -11.95 8.78
CA ILE A 53 2.49 -11.59 9.35
C ILE A 53 1.32 -12.11 8.51
N TYR A 54 1.51 -13.13 7.66
CA TYR A 54 0.50 -13.54 6.67
C TYR A 54 -0.90 -13.74 7.26
N GLU A 55 -1.01 -14.44 8.39
CA GLU A 55 -2.28 -14.72 9.10
C GLU A 55 -2.84 -13.51 9.85
N LYS A 56 -2.01 -12.49 10.10
CA LYS A 56 -2.35 -11.26 10.84
C LYS A 56 -2.24 -10.02 9.94
N ARG A 57 -2.27 -10.23 8.63
CA ARG A 57 -1.98 -9.15 7.68
C ARG A 57 -3.12 -8.12 7.74
N PRO A 58 -2.80 -6.81 7.70
CA PRO A 58 -3.83 -5.78 7.77
C PRO A 58 -4.76 -5.85 6.55
N LEU A 59 -5.95 -5.27 6.67
CA LEU A 59 -6.96 -5.24 5.59
C LEU A 59 -6.39 -4.80 4.25
N ALA A 60 -5.51 -3.78 4.23
CA ALA A 60 -4.85 -3.31 3.01
C ALA A 60 -4.00 -4.40 2.32
N CYS A 61 -3.36 -5.28 3.10
CA CYS A 61 -2.63 -6.43 2.56
C CYS A 61 -3.56 -7.58 2.14
N MET A 62 -4.76 -7.68 2.72
CA MET A 62 -5.77 -8.67 2.31
C MET A 62 -6.49 -8.27 1.04
N ALA A 63 -6.60 -6.96 0.74
CA ALA A 63 -7.19 -6.46 -0.50
C ALA A 63 -6.24 -6.53 -1.72
N TYR A 64 -4.93 -6.73 -1.51
CA TYR A 64 -3.97 -6.91 -2.59
C TYR A 64 -4.17 -8.29 -3.26
N PRO A 65 -4.20 -8.39 -4.60
CA PRO A 65 -3.68 -7.43 -5.58
C PRO A 65 -4.73 -6.60 -6.30
N LEU A 66 -5.92 -6.39 -5.72
CA LEU A 66 -6.95 -5.59 -6.39
C LEU A 66 -6.53 -4.12 -6.50
N ILE A 67 -6.78 -3.55 -7.67
CA ILE A 67 -6.73 -2.12 -7.95
C ILE A 67 -8.18 -1.65 -8.13
N GLU A 68 -8.55 -0.63 -7.36
CA GLU A 68 -9.83 0.06 -7.51
C GLU A 68 -9.84 0.84 -8.83
N THR A 69 -10.48 0.26 -9.83
CA THR A 69 -10.82 0.85 -11.14
C THR A 69 -12.26 0.46 -11.47
N GLU A 70 -12.83 1.02 -12.55
CA GLU A 70 -14.11 0.57 -13.11
C GLU A 70 -13.86 -0.10 -14.46
N PRO A 71 -13.90 -1.46 -14.56
CA PRO A 71 -14.10 -2.45 -13.49
C PRO A 71 -12.87 -2.64 -12.59
N ILE A 72 -13.01 -3.27 -11.41
CA ILE A 72 -11.88 -3.61 -10.53
C ILE A 72 -10.92 -4.52 -11.29
N THR A 73 -9.62 -4.24 -11.21
CA THR A 73 -8.58 -4.98 -11.93
C THR A 73 -7.53 -5.55 -10.98
N LEU A 74 -6.74 -6.52 -11.45
CA LEU A 74 -5.56 -7.01 -10.73
C LEU A 74 -4.34 -6.13 -11.03
N ASP A 75 -3.48 -5.94 -10.03
CA ASP A 75 -2.20 -5.26 -10.19
C ASP A 75 -1.32 -6.00 -11.20
N GLN A 76 -1.08 -5.34 -12.34
CA GLN A 76 -0.25 -5.86 -13.43
C GLN A 76 1.22 -6.05 -13.02
N LYS A 77 1.66 -5.43 -11.91
CA LYS A 77 2.99 -5.65 -11.35
C LYS A 77 3.05 -6.92 -10.50
N CYS A 78 1.91 -7.52 -10.15
CA CYS A 78 1.86 -8.76 -9.41
C CYS A 78 2.33 -9.93 -10.29
N LYS A 79 3.55 -10.42 -10.03
CA LYS A 79 4.14 -11.56 -10.77
C LYS A 79 3.31 -12.84 -10.70
N PHE A 80 2.50 -13.01 -9.64
CA PHE A 80 1.60 -14.15 -9.53
C PHE A 80 0.40 -14.00 -10.49
N CYS A 81 -0.28 -12.85 -10.45
CA CYS A 81 -1.42 -12.56 -11.32
C CYS A 81 -1.07 -12.61 -12.81
N THR A 82 0.15 -12.21 -13.16
CA THR A 82 0.62 -12.24 -14.56
C THR A 82 1.03 -13.63 -15.05
N LYS A 83 1.35 -14.57 -14.16
CA LYS A 83 1.87 -15.90 -14.52
C LYS A 83 0.90 -17.04 -14.27
N CYS A 84 -0.07 -16.85 -13.39
CA CYS A 84 -1.03 -17.87 -12.99
C CYS A 84 -2.37 -17.63 -13.70
N PRO A 85 -2.78 -18.51 -14.64
CA PRO A 85 -4.02 -18.34 -15.40
C PRO A 85 -5.29 -18.34 -14.54
N THR A 86 -5.21 -18.84 -13.31
CA THR A 86 -6.34 -18.94 -12.37
C THR A 86 -6.28 -17.86 -11.28
N ALA A 87 -5.44 -16.83 -11.43
CA ALA A 87 -5.26 -15.80 -10.41
C ALA A 87 -6.54 -14.99 -10.10
N ASP A 88 -7.51 -14.97 -11.01
CA ASP A 88 -8.80 -14.28 -10.89
C ASP A 88 -9.95 -15.19 -10.42
N SER A 89 -9.73 -16.51 -10.35
CA SER A 89 -10.80 -17.50 -10.21
C SER A 89 -11.50 -17.53 -8.84
N ASN A 90 -11.00 -16.81 -7.83
CA ASN A 90 -11.68 -16.63 -6.52
C ASN A 90 -11.09 -15.45 -5.72
N LEU A 91 -11.56 -14.24 -5.98
CA LEU A 91 -11.08 -12.99 -5.36
C LEU A 91 -12.00 -12.45 -4.25
N ASN A 92 -12.94 -13.26 -3.77
CA ASN A 92 -14.00 -12.78 -2.85
C ASN A 92 -13.42 -12.16 -1.57
N SER A 93 -12.36 -12.76 -1.01
CA SER A 93 -11.75 -12.26 0.23
C SER A 93 -11.05 -10.91 0.06
N GLU A 94 -10.44 -10.70 -1.11
CA GLU A 94 -9.78 -9.48 -1.51
C GLU A 94 -10.82 -8.37 -1.73
N ILE A 95 -11.94 -8.70 -2.40
CA ILE A 95 -13.06 -7.78 -2.65
C ILE A 95 -13.72 -7.37 -1.34
N GLU A 96 -14.01 -8.31 -0.44
CA GLU A 96 -14.56 -8.03 0.88
C GLU A 96 -13.63 -7.10 1.69
N SER A 97 -12.33 -7.36 1.64
CA SER A 97 -11.33 -6.52 2.30
C SER A 97 -11.33 -5.09 1.74
N LEU A 98 -11.44 -4.95 0.41
CA LEU A 98 -11.54 -3.66 -0.28
C LEU A 98 -12.80 -2.88 0.12
N ILE A 99 -13.96 -3.54 0.15
CA ILE A 99 -15.22 -2.95 0.62
C ILE A 99 -15.12 -2.49 2.08
N GLN A 100 -14.54 -3.31 2.96
CA GLN A 100 -14.34 -2.92 4.37
C GLN A 100 -13.44 -1.71 4.52
N ILE A 101 -12.42 -1.56 3.68
CA ILE A 101 -11.57 -0.36 3.66
C ILE A 101 -12.40 0.86 3.25
N LYS A 102 -13.19 0.75 2.17
CA LYS A 102 -14.04 1.85 1.67
C LYS A 102 -15.03 2.34 2.73
N ASN A 103 -15.75 1.43 3.38
CA ASN A 103 -16.74 1.78 4.40
C ASN A 103 -16.13 2.43 5.65
N LYS A 104 -14.82 2.24 5.89
CA LYS A 104 -14.10 2.90 6.99
C LYS A 104 -13.48 4.25 6.57
N MET A 105 -13.43 4.55 5.28
CA MET A 105 -12.90 5.79 4.74
C MET A 105 -14.02 6.81 4.50
N GLU A 106 -14.58 7.36 5.57
CA GLU A 106 -15.40 8.57 5.50
C GLU A 106 -14.62 9.74 6.13
N PRO A 107 -13.90 10.55 5.33
CA PRO A 107 -13.27 11.73 5.86
C PRO A 107 -14.32 12.84 6.07
N GLU A 108 -14.52 13.26 7.32
CA GLU A 108 -15.30 14.44 7.72
C GLU A 108 -14.75 15.77 7.14
N PHE A 109 -13.67 15.72 6.36
CA PHE A 109 -12.82 16.85 5.99
C PHE A 109 -12.60 16.90 4.47
N SER A 110 -12.67 18.10 3.89
CA SER A 110 -12.64 18.33 2.44
C SER A 110 -11.24 18.26 1.82
N ILE A 111 -10.17 18.46 2.59
CA ILE A 111 -8.80 18.51 2.06
C ILE A 111 -8.01 17.28 2.53
N ILE A 112 -7.44 16.57 1.55
CA ILE A 112 -6.59 15.39 1.76
C ILE A 112 -5.13 15.77 1.50
N TRP A 113 -4.28 15.50 2.49
CA TRP A 113 -2.84 15.63 2.43
C TRP A 113 -2.18 14.27 2.28
N ARG A 114 -1.16 14.19 1.43
CA ARG A 114 -0.29 13.03 1.30
C ARG A 114 1.11 13.36 1.79
N TYR A 115 1.73 12.41 2.49
CA TYR A 115 3.11 12.55 2.93
C TYR A 115 4.05 11.88 1.92
N ALA A 116 4.92 12.68 1.31
CA ALA A 116 6.03 12.21 0.49
C ALA A 116 7.19 11.81 1.42
N THR A 117 7.61 10.56 1.31
CA THR A 117 8.59 9.97 2.23
C THR A 117 10.03 10.35 1.92
N GLY A 118 10.32 10.86 0.72
CA GLY A 118 11.69 11.00 0.25
C GLY A 118 12.32 9.68 -0.21
N VAL A 119 11.55 8.61 -0.35
CA VAL A 119 12.03 7.26 -0.69
C VAL A 119 11.71 6.92 -2.15
N GLY A 120 12.72 6.46 -2.88
CA GLY A 120 12.62 6.05 -4.28
C GLY A 120 13.97 5.59 -4.82
N GLU A 121 14.07 5.39 -6.13
CA GLU A 121 15.32 4.93 -6.76
C GLU A 121 16.40 6.00 -6.69
N VAL A 122 17.67 5.57 -6.63
CA VAL A 122 18.82 6.48 -6.51
C VAL A 122 18.88 7.50 -7.66
N LYS A 123 18.50 7.07 -8.87
CA LYS A 123 18.45 7.94 -10.06
C LYS A 123 17.40 9.04 -9.98
N ASP A 124 16.41 8.92 -9.11
CA ASP A 124 15.29 9.84 -8.98
C ASP A 124 15.46 10.78 -7.77
N VAL A 125 16.59 10.72 -7.06
CA VAL A 125 16.80 11.43 -5.79
C VAL A 125 16.56 12.95 -5.90
N ASP A 126 16.92 13.54 -7.04
CA ASP A 126 16.81 14.99 -7.28
C ASP A 126 15.38 15.45 -7.53
N ILE A 127 14.46 14.54 -7.90
CA ILE A 127 13.07 14.86 -8.20
C ILE A 127 12.09 14.38 -7.12
N ILE A 128 12.56 13.58 -6.15
CA ILE A 128 11.72 13.06 -5.09
C ILE A 128 11.43 14.15 -4.05
N LYS A 129 10.14 14.48 -3.89
CA LYS A 129 9.67 15.38 -2.84
C LYS A 129 9.70 14.69 -1.47
N LYS A 130 9.84 15.49 -0.40
CA LYS A 130 9.71 15.05 0.99
C LYS A 130 8.82 16.01 1.77
N GLY A 131 7.90 15.47 2.58
CA GLY A 131 6.97 16.26 3.38
C GLY A 131 5.53 16.19 2.89
N TRP A 132 4.67 17.05 3.45
CA TRP A 132 3.24 17.08 3.14
C TRP A 132 2.95 17.85 1.85
N PHE A 133 2.04 17.31 1.05
CA PHE A 133 1.49 17.99 -0.12
C PHE A 133 0.00 17.71 -0.24
N ILE A 134 -0.74 18.67 -0.78
CA ILE A 134 -2.16 18.51 -1.07
C ILE A 134 -2.27 17.73 -2.39
N ASN A 135 -3.13 16.73 -2.42
CA ASN A 135 -3.41 16.00 -3.63
C ASN A 135 -4.51 16.76 -4.38
N GLU A 136 -4.17 17.32 -5.55
CA GLU A 136 -5.16 17.87 -6.49
C GLU A 136 -6.10 16.78 -7.02
#